data_AF-A0ABD0Q160-F1
#
_entry.id   AF-A0ABD0Q160-F1
#
_cell.length_a   1.000
_cell.length_b   1.000
_cell.length_c   1.000
_cell.angle_alpha   90.00
_cell.angle_beta   90.00
_cell.angle_gamma   90.00
#
_symmetry.space_group_name_H-M   'P 1'
#
loop_
_entity.id
_entity.type
_entity.pdbx_description
1 polymer ?
#
loop_
_entity_poly.entity_id
_entity_poly.type
_entity_poly.pdbx_seq_one_letter_code
_entity_poly.pdbx_strand_id
1 'polypeptide(L)'
;VMGNDVRIAYLPPSPVPPSPPSLNGTSFHRIPLPDPPSDMSSDPSLTPRLLALNKLLPFMRGGIVLTLSGGGIYAMRLCQGRVFWKGPHNTTTGPCKMERGGEPTQL
;
A
#
# COMPACT_ATOMS: atom_id res chain seq x y z
N VAL A 1 15.66 -9.90 3.97
CA VAL A 1 14.21 -10.20 3.94
C VAL A 1 13.96 -11.22 5.04
N MET A 2 13.48 -10.76 6.19
CA MET A 2 13.12 -11.66 7.29
C MET A 2 11.67 -12.08 7.08
N GLY A 3 11.32 -13.33 7.38
CA GLY A 3 10.06 -13.98 6.97
C GLY A 3 8.73 -13.36 7.43
N ASN A 4 8.74 -12.18 8.06
CA ASN A 4 7.55 -11.47 8.56
C ASN A 4 7.23 -10.17 7.78
N ASP A 5 7.93 -9.93 6.68
CA ASP A 5 7.73 -8.73 5.89
C ASP A 5 6.36 -8.78 5.15
N VAL A 6 5.54 -7.74 5.32
CA VAL A 6 4.20 -7.65 4.72
C VAL A 6 4.14 -6.58 3.64
N ARG A 7 3.27 -6.76 2.64
CA ARG A 7 3.02 -5.76 1.59
C ARG A 7 1.54 -5.39 1.55
N ILE A 8 1.22 -4.15 1.87
CA ILE A 8 -0.13 -3.61 1.72
C ILE A 8 -0.29 -3.07 0.30
N ALA A 9 -1.18 -3.64 -0.51
CA ALA A 9 -1.32 -3.26 -1.91
C ALA A 9 -2.74 -3.46 -2.42
N TYR A 10 -3.17 -2.64 -3.36
CA TYR A 10 -4.41 -2.90 -4.09
C TYR A 10 -4.22 -4.04 -5.09
N LEU A 11 -5.17 -4.96 -5.10
CA LEU A 11 -5.26 -6.06 -6.04
C LEU A 11 -6.59 -5.92 -6.78
N PRO A 12 -6.59 -5.55 -8.07
CA PRO A 12 -7.85 -5.52 -8.81
C PRO A 12 -8.45 -6.94 -8.83
N PRO A 13 -9.79 -7.07 -8.73
CA PRO A 13 -10.46 -8.34 -8.96
C PRO A 13 -10.03 -8.89 -10.33
N SER A 14 -9.33 -10.02 -10.32
CA SER A 14 -8.89 -10.69 -11.55
C SER A 14 -9.91 -11.76 -11.92
N PRO A 15 -10.45 -11.77 -13.15
CA PRO A 15 -11.25 -12.89 -13.64
C PRO A 15 -10.39 -14.15 -13.87
N VAL A 16 -9.06 -14.00 -13.87
CA VAL A 16 -8.09 -15.09 -14.05
C VAL A 16 -7.59 -15.54 -12.68
N PRO A 17 -7.51 -16.85 -12.40
CA PRO A 17 -6.94 -17.39 -11.17
C PRO A 17 -5.54 -16.80 -10.87
N PRO A 18 -5.19 -16.57 -9.60
CA PRO A 18 -3.88 -16.03 -9.25
C PRO A 18 -2.79 -16.96 -9.79
N SER A 19 -1.91 -16.41 -10.62
CA SER A 19 -0.74 -17.13 -11.12
C SER A 19 0.16 -17.54 -9.95
N PRO A 20 0.79 -18.73 -9.97
CA PRO A 20 1.71 -19.13 -8.92
C PRO A 20 2.82 -18.08 -8.75
N PRO A 21 3.28 -17.85 -7.51
CA PRO A 21 4.32 -16.87 -7.23
C PRO A 21 5.57 -17.18 -8.09
N SER A 22 6.08 -16.16 -8.77
CA SER A 22 7.26 -16.32 -9.63
C SER A 22 8.47 -16.73 -8.79
N LEU A 23 9.19 -17.75 -9.26
CA LEU A 23 10.36 -18.37 -8.61
C LEU A 23 11.54 -17.41 -8.32
N ASN A 24 11.49 -16.16 -8.79
CA ASN A 24 12.59 -15.19 -8.69
C ASN A 24 12.30 -13.96 -7.82
N GLY A 25 11.17 -13.92 -7.10
CA GLY A 25 10.83 -12.79 -6.22
C GLY A 25 10.63 -13.24 -4.79
N THR A 26 11.34 -12.61 -3.84
CA THR A 26 11.00 -12.67 -2.41
C THR A 26 9.56 -12.21 -2.23
N SER A 27 8.62 -13.15 -2.09
CA SER A 27 7.20 -12.84 -2.00
C SER A 27 6.87 -12.43 -0.56
N PHE A 28 6.74 -11.13 -0.34
CA PHE A 28 6.19 -10.57 0.89
C PHE A 28 4.74 -11.04 1.09
N HIS A 29 4.35 -11.34 2.33
CA HIS A 29 2.96 -11.67 2.64
C HIS A 29 2.08 -10.47 2.29
N ARG A 30 1.14 -10.65 1.36
CA ARG A 30 0.39 -9.54 0.77
C ARG A 30 -0.94 -9.32 1.47
N ILE A 31 -1.13 -8.11 1.99
CA ILE A 31 -2.37 -7.65 2.60
C ILE A 31 -3.12 -6.81 1.54
N PRO A 32 -4.27 -7.28 1.03
CA PRO A 32 -5.02 -6.53 0.04
C PRO A 32 -5.67 -5.28 0.67
N LEU A 33 -5.61 -4.16 -0.05
CA LEU A 33 -6.53 -3.05 0.22
C LEU A 33 -7.95 -3.47 -0.22
N PRO A 34 -8.99 -3.12 0.55
CA PRO A 34 -10.36 -3.44 0.19
C PRO A 34 -10.81 -2.66 -1.06
N ASP A 35 -11.75 -3.23 -1.80
CA ASP A 35 -12.50 -2.52 -2.83
C ASP A 35 -13.37 -1.41 -2.19
N PRO A 36 -13.78 -0.39 -2.96
CA PRO A 36 -14.74 0.59 -2.48
C PRO A 36 -16.02 -0.10 -2.02
N PRO A 37 -16.54 0.23 -0.81
CA PRO A 37 -17.77 -0.36 -0.29
C PRO A 37 -18.95 -0.17 -1.26
N SER A 38 -19.74 -1.23 -1.49
CA SER A 38 -20.81 -1.21 -2.49
C SER A 38 -21.95 -0.24 -2.14
N ASP A 39 -22.19 -0.02 -0.85
CA ASP A 39 -23.14 0.96 -0.30
C ASP A 39 -22.79 2.41 -0.69
N MET A 40 -21.51 2.72 -0.95
CA MET A 40 -21.13 4.03 -1.50
C MET A 40 -21.74 4.33 -2.86
N SER A 41 -22.09 3.30 -3.64
CA SER A 41 -22.75 3.48 -4.94
C SER A 41 -24.23 3.82 -4.79
N SER A 42 -24.85 3.43 -3.67
CA SER A 42 -26.27 3.67 -3.39
C SER A 42 -26.54 5.00 -2.68
N ASP A 43 -25.52 5.63 -2.07
CA ASP A 43 -25.63 6.95 -1.44
C ASP A 43 -25.03 8.03 -2.35
N PRO A 44 -25.86 8.89 -2.99
CA PRO A 44 -25.37 9.95 -3.87
C PRO A 44 -24.41 10.92 -3.20
N SER A 45 -24.49 11.12 -1.88
CA SER A 45 -23.60 12.02 -1.13
C SER A 45 -22.14 11.52 -1.12
N LEU A 46 -21.93 10.22 -1.30
CA LEU A 46 -20.61 9.58 -1.31
C LEU A 46 -20.00 9.49 -2.72
N THR A 47 -20.72 9.90 -3.77
CA THR A 47 -20.26 9.87 -5.17
C THR A 47 -18.86 10.49 -5.36
N PRO A 48 -18.54 11.69 -4.82
CA PRO A 48 -17.22 12.28 -5.00
C PRO A 48 -16.10 11.43 -4.36
N ARG A 49 -16.39 10.79 -3.23
CA ARG A 49 -15.45 9.92 -2.52
C ARG A 49 -15.23 8.61 -3.27
N LEU A 50 -16.29 8.03 -3.81
CA LEU A 50 -16.21 6.83 -4.65
C LEU A 50 -15.35 7.08 -5.91
N LEU A 51 -15.56 8.23 -6.59
CA LEU A 51 -14.74 8.63 -7.74
C LEU A 51 -13.26 8.81 -7.36
N ALA A 52 -12.99 9.41 -6.20
CA ALA A 52 -11.62 9.59 -5.71
C ALA A 52 -10.94 8.23 -5.42
N LEU A 53 -11.65 7.29 -4.79
CA LEU A 53 -11.14 5.93 -4.52
C LEU A 53 -10.87 5.17 -5.81
N ASN A 54 -11.82 5.17 -6.75
CA ASN A 54 -11.66 4.54 -8.06
C ASN A 54 -10.47 5.11 -8.84
N LYS A 55 -10.20 6.41 -8.69
CA LYS A 55 -9.01 7.04 -9.27
C LYS A 55 -7.73 6.64 -8.54
N LEU A 56 -7.74 6.49 -7.21
CA LEU A 56 -6.55 6.25 -6.39
C LEU A 56 -6.08 4.78 -6.42
N LEU A 57 -6.99 3.83 -6.24
CA LEU A 57 -6.68 2.40 -6.04
C LEU A 57 -5.77 1.81 -7.13
N PRO A 58 -5.95 2.10 -8.44
CA PRO A 58 -5.05 1.62 -9.49
C PRO A 58 -3.58 2.01 -9.26
N PHE A 59 -3.31 3.16 -8.65
CA PHE A 59 -1.96 3.63 -8.34
C PHE A 59 -1.35 2.94 -7.12
N MET A 60 -2.13 2.14 -6.37
CA MET A 60 -1.70 1.41 -5.17
C MET A 60 -1.27 -0.05 -5.43
N ARG A 61 -1.20 -0.49 -6.70
CA ARG A 61 -0.86 -1.88 -7.08
C ARG A 61 0.52 -2.37 -6.61
N GLY A 62 1.52 -1.49 -6.63
CA GLY A 62 2.87 -1.82 -6.14
C GLY A 62 2.94 -1.94 -4.61
N GLY A 63 2.01 -1.25 -3.93
CA GLY A 63 1.88 -1.24 -2.49
C GLY A 63 3.00 -0.56 -1.72
N ILE A 64 2.97 -0.82 -0.41
CA ILE A 64 3.96 -0.42 0.59
C ILE A 64 4.40 -1.70 1.29
N VAL A 65 5.72 -1.93 1.35
CA VAL A 65 6.29 -3.03 2.13
C VAL A 65 6.58 -2.52 3.53
N LEU A 66 6.19 -3.30 4.53
CA LEU A 66 6.55 -3.09 5.93
C LEU A 66 7.43 -4.26 6.36
N THR A 67 8.56 -3.95 6.98
CA THR A 67 9.52 -4.94 7.50
C THR A 67 9.85 -4.61 8.94
N LEU A 68 10.05 -5.65 9.73
CA LEU A 68 10.61 -5.56 11.07
C LEU A 68 12.07 -5.98 10.99
N SER A 69 12.97 -5.08 11.36
CA SER A 69 14.39 -5.36 11.52
C SER A 69 14.82 -5.00 12.94
N GLY A 70 15.98 -5.47 13.40
CA GLY A 70 16.45 -5.26 14.78
C GLY A 70 16.53 -3.79 15.25
N GLY A 71 16.44 -2.82 14.34
CA GLY A 71 16.37 -1.39 14.62
C GLY A 71 14.98 -0.76 14.63
N GLY A 72 13.91 -1.51 14.33
CA GLY A 72 12.53 -1.01 14.32
C GLY A 72 11.71 -1.42 13.09
N ILE A 73 10.65 -0.67 12.85
CA ILE A 73 9.75 -0.86 11.70
C ILE A 73 10.21 0.04 10.57
N TYR A 74 10.35 -0.55 9.39
CA TYR A 74 10.70 0.18 8.18
C TYR A 74 9.62 0.00 7.11
N ALA A 75 9.45 1.02 6.29
CA ALA A 75 8.50 1.04 5.21
C ALA A 75 9.17 1.44 3.90
N MET A 76 8.78 0.77 2.81
CA MET A 76 9.26 1.08 1.47
C MET A 76 8.07 1.23 0.52
N ARG A 77 7.99 2.37 -0.16
CA ARG A 77 6.94 2.66 -1.14
C ARG A 77 7.33 2.13 -2.52
N LEU A 78 6.49 1.24 -3.05
CA LEU A 78 6.62 0.69 -4.41
C LEU A 78 5.50 1.16 -5.33
N CYS A 79 4.37 1.58 -4.76
CA CYS A 79 3.21 2.10 -5.49
C CYS A 79 3.48 3.44 -6.21
N GLN A 80 2.68 3.71 -7.24
CA GLN A 80 2.72 4.99 -7.96
C GLN A 80 2.04 6.11 -7.16
N GLY A 81 1.01 5.77 -6.38
CA GLY A 81 0.31 6.70 -5.50
C GLY A 81 1.27 7.31 -4.48
N ARG A 82 1.09 8.60 -4.14
CA ARG A 82 1.89 9.23 -3.07
C ARG A 82 1.47 8.65 -1.72
N VAL A 83 2.44 8.32 -0.89
CA VAL A 83 2.23 7.82 0.46
C VAL A 83 2.80 8.84 1.42
N PHE A 84 1.96 9.26 2.37
CA PHE A 84 2.36 10.13 3.46
C PHE A 84 2.24 9.34 4.75
N TRP A 85 3.15 9.56 5.69
CA TRP A 85 3.22 8.82 6.94
C TRP A 85 3.51 9.75 8.11
N LYS A 86 3.21 9.26 9.31
CA LYS A 86 3.55 9.89 10.59
C LYS A 86 3.85 8.78 11.59
N GLY A 87 4.84 8.98 12.44
CA GLY A 87 5.30 7.97 13.37
C GLY A 87 6.22 8.55 14.44
N PRO A 88 6.65 7.72 15.42
CA PRO A 88 7.46 8.16 16.56
C PRO A 88 8.79 8.81 16.17
N HIS A 89 9.36 8.44 15.02
CA HIS A 89 10.65 8.96 14.56
C HIS A 89 10.54 10.22 13.68
N ASN A 90 9.32 10.75 13.51
CA ASN A 90 9.05 11.90 12.67
C ASN A 90 8.94 13.18 13.51
N THR A 91 9.88 14.12 13.32
CA THR A 91 9.90 15.43 13.98
C THR A 91 9.35 16.56 13.10
N THR A 92 8.92 16.25 11.87
CA THR A 92 8.44 17.24 10.91
C THR A 92 7.01 17.66 11.24
N THR A 93 6.76 18.97 11.21
CA THR A 93 5.43 19.56 11.49
C THR A 93 4.44 19.42 10.33
N GLY A 94 4.92 19.04 9.14
CA GLY A 94 4.14 18.86 7.90
C GLY A 94 3.98 17.40 7.46
N PRO A 95 3.29 17.16 6.33
CA PRO A 95 3.06 15.82 5.81
C PRO A 95 4.37 15.18 5.32
N CYS A 96 4.79 14.07 5.95
CA CYS A 96 6.01 13.37 5.54
C CYS A 96 5.73 12.41 4.38
N LYS A 97 6.22 12.78 3.21
CA LYS A 97 6.12 11.98 1.99
C LYS A 97 7.17 10.87 1.99
N MET A 98 6.76 9.66 1.62
CA MET A 98 7.66 8.55 1.35
C MET A 98 8.06 8.53 -0.13
N GLU A 99 9.36 8.48 -0.40
CA GLU A 99 9.87 8.40 -1.77
C GLU A 99 9.72 7.01 -2.36
N ARG A 100 9.48 6.94 -3.68
CA ARG A 100 9.21 5.67 -4.38
C ARG A 100 10.53 5.02 -4.78
N GLY A 101 10.70 3.74 -4.44
CA GLY A 101 11.88 2.96 -4.83
C GLY A 101 13.20 3.46 -4.24
N GLY A 102 13.14 4.31 -3.20
CA GLY A 102 14.31 4.69 -2.41
C GLY A 102 14.55 3.75 -1.24
N GLU A 103 15.51 4.12 -0.40
CA GLU A 103 15.83 3.38 0.83
C GLU A 103 14.62 3.24 1.77
N PRO A 104 14.49 2.13 2.51
CA PRO A 104 13.44 1.95 3.50
C PRO A 104 13.44 3.10 4.53
N THR A 105 12.27 3.70 4.73
CA THR A 105 12.06 4.75 5.72
C THR A 105 11.73 4.13 7.08
N GLN A 106 12.47 4.47 8.12
CA GLN A 106 12.11 4.09 9.50
C GLN A 106 10.89 4.88 9.96
N LEU A 107 9.85 4.17 10.44
CA LEU A 107 8.56 4.75 10.87
C LEU A 107 8.53 5.09 12.36
#